data_AF-A0A2V6FV13-F1
#
_entry.id   AF-A0A2V6FV13-F1
#
_cell.length_a   1.000
_cell.length_b   1.000
_cell.length_c   1.000
_cell.angle_alpha   90.00
_cell.angle_beta   90.00
_cell.angle_gamma   90.00
#
_symmetry.space_group_name_H-M   'P 1'
#
loop_
_entity.id
_entity.type
_entity.pdbx_description
1 polymer ?
#
loop_
_entity_poly.entity_id
_entity_poly.type
_entity_poly.pdbx_seq_one_letter_code
_entity_poly.pdbx_strand_id
1 'polypeptide(L)'
;MEADEARLLAPFAQKSGESRGRQFPELSHAYRTEFQRDRARIIHSRAFRRLEYKTQVFLNGTGDHLRTRLTHTIEVASISRTIARALRLNEDLAEAIALAHDLGHSP
;
A
#
# COMPACT_ATOMS: atom_id res chain seq x y z
N MET A 1 11.20 -9.56 -12.72
CA MET A 1 10.61 -8.90 -11.54
C MET A 1 11.15 -9.46 -10.25
N GLU A 2 10.82 -10.70 -9.82
CA GLU A 2 11.38 -11.25 -8.57
C GLU A 2 12.90 -11.42 -8.61
N ALA A 3 13.44 -11.86 -9.75
CA ALA A 3 14.90 -11.92 -9.96
C ALA A 3 15.55 -10.52 -9.89
N ASP A 4 14.84 -9.47 -10.32
CA ASP A 4 15.33 -8.10 -10.23
C ASP A 4 15.29 -7.60 -8.79
N GLU A 5 14.23 -7.93 -8.03
CA GLU A 5 14.15 -7.62 -6.59
C GLU A 5 15.33 -8.23 -5.84
N ALA A 6 15.67 -9.50 -6.11
CA ALA A 6 16.78 -10.18 -5.45
C ALA A 6 18.15 -9.53 -5.71
N ARG A 7 18.32 -8.89 -6.87
CA ARG A 7 19.56 -8.21 -7.24
C ARG A 7 19.61 -6.75 -6.80
N LEU A 8 18.48 -6.06 -6.80
CA LEU A 8 18.41 -4.60 -6.66
C LEU A 8 18.06 -4.14 -5.24
N LEU A 9 17.29 -4.92 -4.49
CA LEU A 9 16.88 -4.54 -3.14
C LEU A 9 18.02 -4.75 -2.13
N ALA A 10 17.96 -4.04 -1.02
CA ALA A 10 18.89 -4.21 0.09
C ALA A 10 18.82 -5.65 0.65
N PRO A 11 19.92 -6.19 1.22
CA PRO A 11 19.93 -7.55 1.77
C PRO A 11 18.86 -7.79 2.85
N PHE A 12 18.49 -6.74 3.59
CA PHE A 12 17.47 -6.77 4.64
C PHE A 12 16.05 -6.47 4.14
N ALA A 13 15.86 -6.19 2.85
CA ALA A 13 14.54 -5.93 2.30
C ALA A 13 13.76 -7.24 2.13
N GLN A 14 12.47 -7.22 2.48
CA GLN A 14 11.56 -8.32 2.17
C GLN A 14 11.39 -8.43 0.65
N LYS A 15 11.62 -9.62 0.09
CA LYS A 15 11.43 -9.90 -1.33
C LYS A 15 10.09 -10.59 -1.56
N SER A 16 9.48 -10.36 -2.73
CA SER A 16 8.19 -10.96 -3.09
C SER A 16 8.29 -12.49 -3.20
N GLY A 17 9.39 -12.99 -3.77
CA GLY A 17 9.66 -14.43 -3.89
C GLY A 17 9.94 -15.14 -2.55
N GLU A 18 10.20 -14.39 -1.48
CA GLU A 18 10.40 -14.91 -0.11
C GLU A 18 9.13 -14.77 0.74
N SER A 19 7.98 -14.44 0.11
CA SER A 19 6.70 -14.35 0.80
C SER A 19 6.30 -15.70 1.40
N ARG A 20 5.64 -15.66 2.56
CA ARG A 20 5.01 -16.85 3.16
C ARG A 20 3.76 -17.33 2.40
N GLY A 21 3.38 -16.62 1.34
CA GLY A 21 2.22 -16.93 0.52
C GLY A 21 0.92 -16.43 1.11
N ARG A 22 -0.19 -16.98 0.61
CA ARG A 22 -1.57 -16.59 0.96
C ARG A 22 -2.23 -17.70 1.75
N GLN A 23 -3.20 -17.33 2.60
CA GLN A 23 -4.00 -18.29 3.35
C GLN A 23 -4.77 -19.25 2.42
N PHE A 24 -5.28 -18.74 1.30
CA PHE A 24 -5.96 -19.53 0.28
C PHE A 24 -5.03 -19.72 -0.91
N PRO A 25 -4.79 -20.96 -1.38
CA PRO A 25 -3.94 -21.22 -2.54
C PRO A 25 -4.47 -20.49 -3.77
N GLU A 26 -3.56 -19.84 -4.48
CA GLU A 26 -3.86 -19.19 -5.74
C GLU A 26 -2.71 -19.45 -6.71
N LEU A 27 -3.02 -19.50 -8.01
CA LEU A 27 -2.00 -19.59 -9.03
C LEU A 27 -1.10 -18.34 -8.99
N SER A 28 0.18 -18.53 -9.27
CA SER A 28 1.13 -17.44 -9.47
C SER A 28 0.72 -16.63 -10.71
N HIS A 29 1.10 -15.35 -10.72
CA HIS A 29 0.78 -14.46 -11.83
C HIS A 29 1.94 -14.41 -12.82
N ALA A 30 1.64 -14.44 -14.11
CA ALA A 30 2.67 -14.48 -15.16
C ALA A 30 3.63 -13.27 -15.20
N TYR A 31 3.25 -12.13 -14.60
CA TYR A 31 3.99 -10.87 -14.73
C TYR A 31 3.85 -9.92 -13.53
N ARG A 32 3.09 -10.26 -12.49
CA ARG A 32 2.94 -9.43 -11.28
C ARG A 32 3.52 -10.16 -10.09
N THR A 33 4.27 -9.45 -9.25
CA THR A 33 4.72 -10.00 -7.97
C THR A 33 3.54 -10.10 -6.99
N GLU A 34 3.71 -10.89 -5.92
CA GLU A 34 2.67 -11.05 -4.91
C GLU A 34 2.26 -9.71 -4.26
N PHE A 35 3.21 -8.82 -3.97
CA PHE A 35 2.91 -7.52 -3.38
C PHE A 35 2.22 -6.55 -4.36
N GLN A 36 2.51 -6.65 -5.67
CA GLN A 36 1.76 -5.91 -6.68
C GLN A 36 0.30 -6.35 -6.80
N ARG A 37 0.04 -7.66 -6.63
CA ARG A 37 -1.32 -8.20 -6.56
C ARG A 37 -2.05 -7.67 -5.33
N ASP A 38 -1.38 -7.64 -4.17
CA ASP A 38 -1.94 -7.12 -2.92
C ASP A 38 -2.33 -5.65 -3.06
N ARG A 39 -1.40 -4.82 -3.53
CA ARG A 39 -1.65 -3.40 -3.81
C ARG A 39 -2.89 -3.22 -4.70
N ALA A 40 -2.97 -3.95 -5.80
CA ALA A 40 -4.10 -3.85 -6.73
C ALA A 40 -5.44 -4.23 -6.06
N ARG A 41 -5.46 -5.29 -5.25
CA ARG A 41 -6.66 -5.72 -4.51
C ARG A 41 -7.13 -4.67 -3.51
N ILE A 42 -6.19 -4.06 -2.78
CA ILE A 42 -6.48 -3.01 -1.80
C ILE A 42 -7.17 -1.82 -2.48
N ILE A 43 -6.56 -1.28 -3.55
CA ILE A 43 -7.07 -0.12 -4.29
C ILE A 43 -8.49 -0.38 -4.83
N HIS A 44 -8.77 -1.59 -5.31
CA HIS A 44 -10.07 -1.94 -5.88
C HIS A 44 -11.10 -2.41 -4.85
N SER A 45 -10.73 -2.48 -3.57
CA SER A 45 -11.63 -2.94 -2.52
C SER A 45 -12.72 -1.90 -2.21
N ARG A 46 -13.89 -2.40 -1.78
CA ARG A 46 -14.98 -1.52 -1.29
C ARG A 46 -14.55 -0.72 -0.06
N ALA A 47 -13.68 -1.27 0.78
CA ALA A 47 -13.20 -0.59 1.99
C ALA A 47 -12.35 0.64 1.64
N PHE A 48 -11.45 0.51 0.66
CA PHE A 48 -10.61 1.63 0.22
C PHE A 48 -11.44 2.76 -0.38
N ARG A 49 -12.43 2.44 -1.22
CA ARG A 49 -13.37 3.45 -1.78
C ARG A 49 -14.12 4.22 -0.69
N ARG A 50 -14.47 3.57 0.43
CA ARG A 50 -15.15 4.26 1.55
C ARG A 50 -14.29 5.31 2.24
N LEU A 51 -12.96 5.27 2.10
CA LEU A 51 -12.07 6.29 2.68
C LEU A 51 -12.29 7.67 2.08
N GLU A 52 -12.84 7.75 0.85
CA GLU A 52 -13.20 9.01 0.19
C GLU A 52 -14.22 9.81 1.01
N TYR A 53 -15.18 9.10 1.63
CA TYR A 53 -16.29 9.72 2.36
C TYR A 53 -16.03 9.83 3.87
N LYS A 54 -14.82 9.53 4.33
CA LYS A 54 -14.44 9.64 5.75
C LYS A 54 -13.52 10.83 5.94
N THR A 55 -13.95 11.80 6.74
CA THR A 55 -13.10 12.94 7.12
C THR A 55 -11.97 12.48 8.04
N GLN A 56 -10.81 13.07 7.88
CA GLN A 56 -9.72 12.95 8.85
C GLN A 56 -9.89 14.08 9.88
N VAL A 57 -10.41 13.76 11.07
CA VAL A 57 -10.38 14.57 12.31
C VAL A 57 -10.44 16.11 12.11
N PHE A 58 -11.49 16.64 11.46
CA PHE A 58 -11.79 18.07 11.55
C PHE A 58 -13.29 18.33 11.70
N LEU A 59 -13.63 19.00 12.81
CA LEU A 59 -14.89 19.74 12.99
C LEU A 59 -14.79 21.04 12.18
N ASN A 60 -15.88 21.38 11.50
CA ASN A 60 -16.00 22.54 10.62
C ASN A 60 -15.45 23.83 11.24
N GLY A 61 -14.53 24.47 10.50
CA GLY A 61 -14.06 25.82 10.73
C GLY A 61 -13.03 26.21 9.68
N THR A 62 -13.49 26.76 8.55
CA THR A 62 -12.74 27.66 7.65
C THR A 62 -11.51 27.11 6.89
N GLY A 63 -11.70 26.27 5.86
CA GLY A 63 -10.64 26.04 4.87
C GLY A 63 -11.02 25.13 3.71
N ASP A 64 -10.83 25.60 2.48
CA ASP A 64 -11.26 24.96 1.21
C ASP A 64 -10.54 23.63 0.83
N HIS A 65 -9.82 23.00 1.75
CA HIS A 65 -9.01 21.80 1.50
C HIS A 65 -9.11 20.77 2.64
N LEU A 66 -10.32 20.34 2.99
CA LEU A 66 -10.51 19.30 4.01
C LEU A 66 -9.94 17.96 3.53
N ARG A 67 -8.98 17.41 4.29
CA ARG A 67 -8.43 16.08 4.02
C ARG A 67 -9.44 14.99 4.36
N THR A 68 -9.62 14.07 3.43
CA THR A 68 -10.29 12.78 3.66
C THR A 68 -9.25 11.73 4.07
N ARG A 69 -9.69 10.64 4.70
CA ARG A 69 -8.84 9.47 4.97
C ARG A 69 -8.22 8.92 3.68
N LEU A 70 -8.89 9.06 2.54
CA LEU A 70 -8.32 8.71 1.24
C LEU A 70 -7.13 9.59 0.88
N THR A 71 -7.27 10.92 0.96
CA THR A 71 -6.16 11.83 0.63
C THR A 71 -4.96 11.61 1.55
N HIS A 72 -5.20 11.41 2.85
CA HIS A 72 -4.17 11.03 3.81
C HIS A 72 -3.47 9.73 3.43
N THR A 73 -4.24 8.69 3.09
CA THR A 73 -3.71 7.38 2.72
C THR A 73 -2.83 7.46 1.46
N ILE A 74 -3.20 8.29 0.48
CA ILE A 74 -2.40 8.54 -0.73
C ILE A 74 -1.09 9.27 -0.38
N GLU A 75 -1.13 10.27 0.52
CA GLU A 75 0.07 10.97 0.99
C GLU A 75 1.03 10.03 1.73
N VAL A 76 0.50 9.21 2.65
CA VAL A 76 1.29 8.19 3.37
C VAL A 76 1.92 7.23 2.37
N ALA A 77 1.16 6.71 1.40
CA ALA A 77 1.68 5.81 0.37
C ALA A 77 2.84 6.42 -0.43
N SER A 78 2.71 7.70 -0.83
CA SER A 78 3.75 8.42 -1.56
C SER A 78 5.04 8.60 -0.73
N ILE A 79 4.90 8.99 0.55
CA ILE A 79 6.04 9.15 1.46
C ILE A 79 6.70 7.79 1.75
N SER A 80 5.90 6.76 2.06
CA SER A 80 6.39 5.40 2.32
C SER A 80 7.20 4.85 1.15
N ARG A 81 6.75 5.08 -0.10
CA ARG A 81 7.51 4.66 -1.29
C ARG A 81 8.81 5.43 -1.48
N THR A 82 8.81 6.72 -1.19
CA THR A 82 10.02 7.55 -1.28
C THR A 82 11.08 7.04 -0.31
N ILE A 83 10.68 6.77 0.94
CA ILE A 83 11.56 6.19 1.97
C ILE A 83 12.02 4.78 1.55
N ALA A 84 11.10 3.93 1.08
CA ALA A 84 11.43 2.58 0.64
C ALA A 84 12.46 2.59 -0.50
N ARG A 85 12.28 3.45 -1.51
CA ARG A 85 13.21 3.62 -2.62
C ARG A 85 14.59 4.08 -2.15
N ALA A 86 14.66 5.08 -1.28
CA ALA A 86 15.92 5.61 -0.76
C ALA A 86 16.72 4.56 0.01
N LEU A 87 16.04 3.65 0.71
CA LEU A 87 16.64 2.56 1.47
C LEU A 87 16.77 1.24 0.69
N ARG A 88 16.40 1.23 -0.60
CA ARG A 88 16.31 0.03 -1.45
C ARG A 88 15.45 -1.09 -0.83
N LEU A 89 14.37 -0.72 -0.15
CA LEU A 89 13.32 -1.62 0.32
C LEU A 89 12.31 -1.92 -0.80
N ASN A 90 11.43 -2.90 -0.58
CA ASN A 90 10.39 -3.25 -1.53
C ASN A 90 9.28 -2.17 -1.54
N GLU A 91 9.23 -1.37 -2.61
CA GLU A 91 8.25 -0.29 -2.77
C GLU A 91 6.81 -0.80 -2.85
N ASP A 92 6.58 -1.92 -3.55
CA ASP A 92 5.24 -2.48 -3.75
C ASP A 92 4.66 -2.97 -2.41
N LEU A 93 5.48 -3.58 -1.55
CA LEU A 93 5.10 -3.96 -0.19
C LEU A 93 4.80 -2.75 0.69
N ALA A 94 5.69 -1.75 0.69
CA ALA A 94 5.51 -0.53 1.50
C ALA A 94 4.23 0.22 1.11
N GLU A 95 3.96 0.35 -0.19
CA GLU A 95 2.74 0.97 -0.70
C GLU A 95 1.50 0.15 -0.35
N ALA A 96 1.52 -1.18 -0.50
CA ALA A 96 0.39 -2.02 -0.12
C ALA A 96 0.03 -1.85 1.36
N ILE A 97 1.02 -1.85 2.26
CA ILE A 97 0.79 -1.62 3.70
C ILE A 97 0.20 -0.22 3.93
N ALA A 98 0.80 0.81 3.36
CA ALA A 98 0.34 2.19 3.50
C ALA A 98 -1.11 2.37 3.01
N LEU A 99 -1.48 1.77 1.88
CA LEU A 99 -2.84 1.86 1.35
C LEU A 99 -3.87 1.10 2.21
N ALA A 100 -3.45 0.06 2.92
CA ALA A 100 -4.33 -0.77 3.73
C ALA A 100 -4.45 -0.33 5.20
N HIS A 101 -3.49 0.45 5.71
CA HIS A 101 -3.35 0.71 7.15
C HIS A 101 -4.61 1.34 7.78
N ASP A 102 -5.35 2.13 7.02
CA ASP A 102 -6.50 2.92 7.49
C ASP A 102 -7.88 2.27 7.17
N LEU A 103 -7.90 1.09 6.54
CA LEU A 103 -9.15 0.46 6.08
C LEU A 103 -10.13 0.09 7.20
N GLY A 104 -9.62 -0.17 8.41
CA GLY A 104 -10.38 -0.71 9.54
C GLY A 104 -11.01 0.34 10.46
N HIS A 105 -10.69 1.62 10.31
CA HIS A 105 -11.17 2.63 11.26
C HIS A 105 -12.69 2.78 11.18
N SER A 106 -13.34 2.77 12.34
CA SER A 106 -14.79 3.03 12.47
C SER A 106 -15.14 4.42 11.93
N PRO A 107 -16.44 4.66 11.61
CA PRO A 107 -16.95 6.01 11.46
C PRO A 107 -16.61 6.89 12.66
#